data_AF-A0A495DUT5-F1
#
_entry.id   AF-A0A495DUT5-F1
#
_cell.length_a   1.000
_cell.length_b   1.000
_cell.length_c   1.000
_cell.angle_alpha   90.00
_cell.angle_beta   90.00
_cell.angle_gamma   90.00
#
_symmetry.space_group_name_H-M   'P 1'
#
loop_
_entity.id
_entity.type
_entity.pdbx_description
1 polymer ?
#
loop_
_entity_poly.entity_id
_entity_poly.type
_entity_poly.pdbx_seq_one_letter_code
_entity_poly.pdbx_strand_id
1 'polypeptide(L)'
;MNKKVYYVYGLIDPRNNQYFYIGKGKGKRFSSHLKPKRLDFNYAKIERIKDIQKSGLEVKIEILFPNLDEDTAFELEKIVIYKLGREVFAEGILTNLNPGGKWKPGDTVFYENLFEPTFDQNRLDFVSQQKFKEIPNLSKFNYLNTDNEQQKLFKFDTNGTFEKELSLNNLFSDGIKGYEIGLIKAIRENTLPVYSRWIYSKKRFDNLYVSDKIPFAEFDIIDQEFNRNFDKQFENQEKFKSECVVNGILRLVVEKDNDIMELLSFYPSGNKKSFKKTKNGKPFELACEWYENGNLSVKEDLQDGYKNYARTTYFENGNDHIRISRYDGKKTYDRWFESGKREVEFIEDIGYIYYNEGGEKIRTVN
;
A
#
# COMPACT_ATOMS: atom_id res chain seq x y z
N MET A 1 -7.06 -42.18 -13.76
CA MET A 1 -7.21 -41.67 -12.37
C MET A 1 -6.32 -40.45 -12.21
N ASN A 2 -6.87 -39.28 -11.84
CA ASN A 2 -6.06 -38.10 -11.56
C ASN A 2 -5.15 -38.36 -10.35
N LYS A 3 -3.87 -37.99 -10.45
CA LYS A 3 -2.87 -38.27 -9.42
C LYS A 3 -3.12 -37.37 -8.20
N LYS A 4 -3.46 -37.98 -7.06
CA LYS A 4 -3.70 -37.30 -5.76
C LYS A 4 -2.40 -36.92 -5.07
N VAL A 5 -1.69 -35.92 -5.62
CA VAL A 5 -0.36 -35.48 -5.14
C VAL A 5 -0.33 -34.00 -4.76
N TYR A 6 -1.46 -33.32 -4.90
CA TYR A 6 -1.59 -31.93 -4.53
C TYR A 6 -2.15 -31.80 -3.11
N TYR A 7 -1.91 -30.65 -2.52
CA TYR A 7 -2.45 -30.29 -1.21
C TYR A 7 -2.69 -28.78 -1.14
N VAL A 8 -3.54 -28.37 -0.22
CA VAL A 8 -3.66 -26.96 0.20
C VAL A 8 -3.01 -26.83 1.57
N TYR A 9 -2.22 -25.78 1.74
CA TYR A 9 -1.50 -25.49 2.98
C TYR A 9 -1.70 -24.05 3.42
N GLY A 10 -1.55 -23.82 4.73
CA GLY A 10 -1.53 -22.50 5.34
C GLY A 10 -0.17 -22.20 5.97
N LEU A 11 0.26 -20.94 5.88
CA LEU A 11 1.34 -20.40 6.71
C LEU A 11 0.71 -19.70 7.92
N ILE A 12 1.23 -20.00 9.11
CA ILE A 12 0.71 -19.53 10.39
C ILE A 12 1.79 -18.70 11.09
N ASP A 13 1.39 -17.54 11.59
CA ASP A 13 2.22 -16.73 12.48
C ASP A 13 2.18 -17.34 13.89
N PRO A 14 3.30 -17.87 14.43
CA PRO A 14 3.31 -18.54 15.71
C PRO A 14 3.03 -17.63 16.91
N ARG A 15 3.11 -16.30 16.74
CA ARG A 15 2.93 -15.31 17.82
C ARG A 15 1.45 -15.13 18.19
N ASN A 16 0.55 -15.28 17.22
CA ASN A 16 -0.90 -15.14 17.40
C ASN A 16 -1.69 -16.37 16.92
N ASN A 17 -1.01 -17.37 16.36
CA ASN A 17 -1.57 -18.60 15.83
C ASN A 17 -2.63 -18.38 14.71
N GLN A 18 -2.48 -17.32 13.91
CA GLN A 18 -3.36 -17.02 12.79
C GLN A 18 -2.74 -17.37 11.44
N TYR A 19 -3.58 -17.84 10.50
CA TYR A 19 -3.18 -17.95 9.10
C TYR A 19 -2.92 -16.56 8.52
N PHE A 20 -1.82 -16.42 7.78
CA PHE A 20 -1.55 -15.21 7.01
C PHE A 20 -1.36 -15.48 5.52
N TYR A 21 -1.22 -16.75 5.09
CA TYR A 21 -1.14 -17.09 3.68
C TYR A 21 -1.69 -18.48 3.42
N ILE A 22 -2.40 -18.63 2.30
CA ILE A 22 -2.93 -19.91 1.81
C ILE A 22 -2.35 -20.19 0.44
N GLY A 23 -1.96 -21.44 0.20
CA GLY A 23 -1.45 -21.84 -1.10
C GLY A 23 -1.72 -23.29 -1.45
N LYS A 24 -1.71 -23.59 -2.74
CA LYS A 24 -1.67 -24.95 -3.28
C LYS A 24 -0.24 -25.43 -3.48
N GLY A 25 0.05 -26.68 -3.15
CA GLY A 25 1.36 -27.31 -3.33
C GLY A 25 1.33 -28.73 -3.89
N LYS A 26 2.53 -29.20 -4.24
CA LYS A 26 2.85 -30.59 -4.63
C LYS A 26 4.28 -30.87 -4.18
N GLY A 27 4.55 -32.05 -3.64
CA GLY A 27 5.88 -32.38 -3.08
C GLY A 27 6.31 -31.36 -2.02
N LYS A 28 7.57 -30.90 -2.07
CA LYS A 28 8.14 -29.93 -1.11
C LYS A 28 7.88 -28.45 -1.49
N ARG A 29 6.81 -28.12 -2.23
CA ARG A 29 6.55 -26.72 -2.66
C ARG A 29 6.45 -25.74 -1.49
N PHE A 30 5.85 -26.13 -0.36
CA PHE A 30 5.75 -25.28 0.83
C PHE A 30 7.12 -24.76 1.30
N SER A 31 8.18 -25.57 1.21
CA SER A 31 9.52 -25.17 1.67
C SER A 31 10.17 -24.12 0.76
N SER A 32 9.66 -23.95 -0.47
CA SER A 32 10.16 -22.93 -1.41
C SER A 32 9.65 -21.52 -1.10
N HIS A 33 8.63 -21.39 -0.23
CA HIS A 33 8.09 -20.10 0.22
C HIS A 33 8.76 -19.56 1.49
N LEU A 34 9.47 -20.42 2.22
CA LEU A 34 10.26 -20.03 3.40
C LEU A 34 11.59 -19.37 3.04
N LYS A 35 12.01 -19.46 1.77
CA LYS A 35 13.23 -18.82 1.28
C LYS A 35 12.86 -17.60 0.43
N PRO A 36 13.40 -16.40 0.73
CA PRO A 36 13.16 -15.23 -0.11
C PRO A 36 13.67 -15.53 -1.54
N LYS A 37 12.77 -15.41 -2.51
CA LYS A 37 13.14 -15.48 -3.93
C LYS A 37 13.42 -14.07 -4.41
N ARG A 38 14.41 -13.92 -5.29
CA ARG A 38 14.81 -12.64 -5.89
C ARG A 38 13.68 -11.90 -6.64
N LEU A 39 12.56 -12.59 -6.92
CA LEU A 39 11.41 -12.12 -7.70
C LEU A 39 10.06 -12.44 -7.00
N ASP A 40 9.99 -12.36 -5.67
CA ASP A 40 8.71 -12.45 -4.95
C ASP A 40 8.18 -11.03 -4.67
N PHE A 41 7.10 -10.67 -5.35
CA PHE A 41 6.47 -9.34 -5.26
C PHE A 41 5.44 -9.23 -4.12
N ASN A 42 5.23 -10.29 -3.35
CA ASN A 42 4.34 -10.26 -2.20
C ASN A 42 5.09 -9.74 -0.96
N TYR A 43 5.32 -8.43 -0.93
CA TYR A 43 6.03 -7.75 0.14
C TYR A 43 5.38 -8.00 1.51
N ALA A 44 4.05 -7.94 1.62
CA ALA A 44 3.34 -8.20 2.88
C ALA A 44 3.65 -9.59 3.47
N LYS A 45 3.68 -10.63 2.62
CA LYS A 45 4.06 -11.98 3.04
C LYS A 45 5.53 -12.04 3.48
N ILE A 46 6.43 -11.40 2.73
CA ILE A 46 7.87 -11.42 3.01
C ILE A 46 8.17 -10.72 4.34
N GLU A 47 7.61 -9.53 4.55
CA GLU A 47 7.75 -8.78 5.80
C GLU A 47 7.19 -9.58 6.98
N ARG A 48 6.00 -10.19 6.85
CA ARG A 48 5.46 -11.06 7.91
C ARG A 48 6.42 -12.20 8.29
N ILE A 49 7.04 -12.84 7.29
CA ILE A 49 8.02 -13.91 7.53
C ILE A 49 9.26 -13.36 8.25
N LYS A 50 9.80 -12.23 7.80
CA LYS A 50 10.95 -11.58 8.44
C LYS A 50 10.65 -11.20 9.88
N ASP A 51 9.47 -10.66 10.18
CA ASP A 51 9.09 -10.25 11.53
C ASP A 51 8.99 -11.44 12.49
N ILE A 52 8.46 -12.57 12.01
CA ILE A 52 8.44 -13.83 12.77
C ILE A 52 9.88 -14.29 13.07
N GLN A 53 10.76 -14.25 12.07
CA GLN A 53 12.17 -14.64 12.22
C GLN A 53 12.96 -13.70 13.15
N LYS A 54 12.75 -12.39 13.03
CA LYS A 54 13.31 -11.37 13.95
C LYS A 54 12.89 -11.62 15.40
N SER A 55 11.73 -12.22 15.61
CA SER A 55 11.23 -12.62 16.95
C SER A 55 11.84 -13.94 17.46
N GLY A 56 12.80 -14.54 16.74
CA GLY A 56 13.42 -15.82 17.09
C GLY A 56 12.53 -17.04 16.87
N LEU A 57 11.45 -16.91 16.09
CA LEU A 57 10.49 -17.97 15.82
C LEU A 57 10.54 -18.41 14.36
N GLU A 58 10.05 -19.62 14.09
CA GLU A 58 9.87 -20.14 12.73
C GLU A 58 8.40 -20.10 12.31
N VAL A 59 8.17 -19.83 11.01
CA VAL A 59 6.83 -19.87 10.42
C VAL A 59 6.27 -21.28 10.52
N LYS A 60 5.10 -21.43 11.14
CA LYS A 60 4.39 -22.71 11.21
C LYS A 60 3.72 -22.98 9.86
N ILE A 61 3.80 -24.22 9.40
CA ILE A 61 3.14 -24.70 8.18
C ILE A 61 2.15 -25.78 8.56
N GLU A 62 0.92 -25.66 8.05
CA GLU A 62 -0.11 -26.68 8.20
C GLU A 62 -0.61 -27.13 6.83
N ILE A 63 -0.67 -28.44 6.61
CA ILE A 63 -1.36 -29.01 5.45
C ILE A 63 -2.84 -29.12 5.81
N LEU A 64 -3.65 -28.24 5.23
CA LEU A 64 -5.09 -28.18 5.49
C LEU A 64 -5.81 -29.36 4.85
N PHE A 65 -5.49 -29.64 3.59
CA PHE A 65 -6.15 -30.65 2.76
C PHE A 65 -5.10 -31.45 1.97
N PRO A 66 -4.73 -32.66 2.40
CA PRO A 66 -3.78 -33.51 1.71
C PRO A 66 -4.43 -34.33 0.58
N ASN A 67 -3.61 -35.00 -0.24
CA ASN A 67 -4.04 -36.04 -1.19
C ASN A 67 -5.14 -35.62 -2.18
N LEU A 68 -5.01 -34.42 -2.74
CA LEU A 68 -5.95 -33.85 -3.69
C LEU A 68 -5.48 -34.07 -5.13
N ASP A 69 -6.43 -34.19 -6.05
CA ASP A 69 -6.17 -33.86 -7.45
C ASP A 69 -6.02 -32.33 -7.62
N GLU A 70 -5.49 -31.93 -8.77
CA GLU A 70 -5.14 -30.55 -9.04
C GLU A 70 -6.35 -29.61 -9.02
N ASP A 71 -7.46 -30.02 -9.63
CA ASP A 71 -8.65 -29.19 -9.75
C ASP A 71 -9.30 -28.98 -8.38
N THR A 72 -9.43 -30.05 -7.59
CA THR A 72 -9.89 -29.97 -6.20
C THR A 72 -9.02 -29.00 -5.38
N ALA A 73 -7.69 -29.09 -5.52
CA ALA A 73 -6.78 -28.22 -4.77
C ALA A 73 -6.89 -26.75 -5.18
N PHE A 74 -7.09 -26.44 -6.47
CA PHE A 74 -7.30 -25.06 -6.93
C PHE A 74 -8.60 -24.48 -6.40
N GLU A 75 -9.67 -25.28 -6.42
CA GLU A 75 -10.98 -24.88 -5.92
C GLU A 75 -10.95 -24.60 -4.41
N LEU A 76 -10.37 -25.51 -3.61
CA LEU A 76 -10.22 -25.31 -2.18
C LEU A 76 -9.32 -24.11 -1.85
N GLU A 77 -8.20 -23.92 -2.55
CA GLU A 77 -7.35 -22.74 -2.36
C GLU A 77 -8.16 -21.45 -2.57
N LYS A 78 -8.88 -21.35 -3.70
CA LYS A 78 -9.73 -20.18 -4.01
C LYS A 78 -10.78 -19.93 -2.92
N ILE A 79 -11.46 -20.98 -2.46
CA ILE A 79 -12.53 -20.89 -1.47
C ILE A 79 -12.00 -20.54 -0.08
N VAL A 80 -10.88 -21.12 0.35
CA VAL A 80 -10.28 -20.77 1.66
C VAL A 80 -9.77 -19.34 1.65
N ILE A 81 -9.13 -18.88 0.56
CA ILE A 81 -8.71 -17.47 0.43
C ILE A 81 -9.94 -16.57 0.51
N TYR A 82 -11.03 -16.92 -0.17
CA TYR A 82 -12.28 -16.16 -0.10
C TYR A 82 -12.85 -16.13 1.31
N LYS A 83 -12.92 -17.26 2.04
CA LYS A 83 -13.47 -17.35 3.41
C LYS A 83 -12.68 -16.49 4.39
N LEU A 84 -11.35 -16.49 4.29
CA LEU A 84 -10.48 -15.77 5.23
C LEU A 84 -10.26 -14.29 4.84
N GLY A 85 -10.43 -13.95 3.57
CA GLY A 85 -10.30 -12.61 3.01
C GLY A 85 -8.85 -12.13 2.90
N ARG A 86 -8.58 -11.28 1.92
CA ARG A 86 -7.25 -10.68 1.67
C ARG A 86 -7.09 -9.30 2.31
N GLU A 87 -5.95 -9.08 2.94
CA GLU A 87 -5.57 -7.82 3.59
C GLU A 87 -5.49 -6.67 2.56
N VAL A 88 -4.94 -6.94 1.38
CA VAL A 88 -4.73 -5.95 0.31
C VAL A 88 -6.03 -5.26 -0.15
N PHE A 89 -7.15 -5.97 -0.05
CA PHE A 89 -8.49 -5.46 -0.36
C PHE A 89 -9.34 -5.25 0.89
N ALA A 90 -8.72 -5.22 2.08
CA ALA A 90 -9.32 -5.27 3.43
C ALA A 90 -10.58 -6.14 3.54
N GLU A 91 -10.52 -7.29 2.86
CA GLU A 91 -11.51 -8.34 3.03
C GLU A 91 -11.20 -9.12 4.31
N GLY A 92 -9.93 -9.33 4.65
CA GLY A 92 -9.57 -10.18 5.79
C GLY A 92 -8.08 -10.24 6.10
N ILE A 93 -7.60 -11.42 6.52
CA ILE A 93 -6.31 -11.61 7.22
C ILE A 93 -5.17 -12.16 6.36
N LEU A 94 -5.44 -12.48 5.09
CA LEU A 94 -4.43 -13.11 4.24
C LEU A 94 -3.60 -12.10 3.47
N THR A 95 -2.29 -12.31 3.44
CA THR A 95 -1.35 -11.59 2.59
C THR A 95 -1.41 -12.05 1.13
N ASN A 96 -2.32 -12.96 0.76
CA ASN A 96 -2.55 -13.39 -0.63
C ASN A 96 -2.91 -12.18 -1.52
N LEU A 97 -2.18 -11.98 -2.62
CA LEU A 97 -2.50 -10.95 -3.61
C LEU A 97 -3.63 -11.40 -4.54
N ASN A 98 -3.58 -12.66 -4.99
CA ASN A 98 -4.48 -13.22 -5.97
C ASN A 98 -5.63 -13.98 -5.28
N PRO A 99 -6.80 -14.12 -5.94
CA PRO A 99 -7.96 -14.80 -5.36
C PRO A 99 -7.82 -16.33 -5.26
N GLY A 100 -6.71 -16.91 -5.74
CA GLY A 100 -6.46 -18.35 -5.80
C GLY A 100 -6.98 -19.01 -7.08
N GLY A 101 -6.82 -20.33 -7.19
CA GLY A 101 -7.31 -21.09 -8.34
C GLY A 101 -6.38 -20.99 -9.55
N LYS A 102 -6.92 -21.22 -10.76
CA LYS A 102 -6.16 -21.24 -12.03
C LYS A 102 -5.85 -19.84 -12.57
N TRP A 103 -5.60 -18.88 -11.69
CA TRP A 103 -5.32 -17.49 -12.04
C TRP A 103 -4.00 -17.33 -12.79
N LYS A 104 -3.98 -16.44 -13.78
CA LYS A 104 -2.81 -16.04 -14.58
C LYS A 104 -2.64 -14.51 -14.55
N PRO A 105 -1.42 -14.00 -14.81
CA PRO A 105 -1.22 -12.57 -15.02
C PRO A 105 -2.16 -12.02 -16.11
N GLY A 106 -2.88 -10.95 -15.80
CA GLY A 106 -3.91 -10.34 -16.67
C GLY A 106 -5.34 -10.79 -16.37
N ASP A 107 -5.54 -11.90 -15.64
CA ASP A 107 -6.86 -12.28 -15.16
C ASP A 107 -7.34 -11.32 -14.06
N THR A 108 -8.66 -11.21 -13.90
CA THR A 108 -9.25 -10.44 -12.80
C THR A 108 -8.67 -10.86 -11.45
N VAL A 109 -8.33 -9.87 -10.64
CA VAL A 109 -7.85 -10.05 -9.27
C VAL A 109 -9.00 -10.05 -8.27
N PHE A 110 -10.22 -9.78 -8.72
CA PHE A 110 -11.44 -9.81 -7.94
C PHE A 110 -12.19 -11.11 -8.19
N TYR A 111 -12.97 -11.54 -7.18
CA TYR A 111 -13.94 -12.60 -7.43
C TYR A 111 -15.04 -12.11 -8.37
N GLU A 112 -15.67 -13.03 -9.09
CA GLU A 112 -16.84 -12.70 -9.91
C GLU A 112 -17.94 -12.10 -9.03
N ASN A 113 -18.74 -11.17 -9.56
CA ASN A 113 -19.77 -10.46 -8.79
C ASN A 113 -20.88 -11.39 -8.25
N LEU A 114 -20.97 -12.61 -8.77
CA LEU A 114 -21.88 -13.67 -8.33
C LEU A 114 -21.13 -14.83 -7.64
N PHE A 115 -19.89 -14.60 -7.18
CA PHE A 115 -19.09 -15.67 -6.59
C PHE A 115 -19.66 -16.10 -5.25
N GLU A 116 -20.45 -17.16 -5.28
CA GLU A 116 -20.93 -17.90 -4.12
C GLU A 116 -20.09 -19.18 -3.99
N PRO A 117 -19.12 -19.23 -3.07
CA PRO A 117 -18.24 -20.39 -2.94
C PRO A 117 -18.99 -21.58 -2.35
N THR A 118 -19.44 -22.49 -3.20
CA THR A 118 -19.92 -23.82 -2.80
C THR A 118 -18.84 -24.86 -3.09
N PHE A 119 -18.68 -25.86 -2.22
CA PHE A 119 -17.72 -26.95 -2.42
C PHE A 119 -18.36 -28.29 -2.03
N ASP A 120 -18.25 -29.29 -2.91
CA ASP A 120 -18.69 -30.66 -2.60
C ASP A 120 -17.74 -31.34 -1.62
N GLN A 121 -18.12 -31.34 -0.34
CA GLN A 121 -17.32 -31.91 0.74
C GLN A 121 -17.06 -33.40 0.60
N ASN A 122 -17.86 -34.15 -0.18
CA ASN A 122 -17.63 -35.58 -0.40
C ASN A 122 -16.33 -35.86 -1.19
N ARG A 123 -15.76 -34.83 -1.83
CA ARG A 123 -14.43 -34.91 -2.46
C ARG A 123 -13.29 -35.00 -1.43
N LEU A 124 -13.56 -34.69 -0.17
CA LEU A 124 -12.60 -34.70 0.93
C LEU A 124 -12.80 -35.93 1.83
N ASP A 125 -11.70 -36.40 2.43
CA ASP A 125 -11.80 -37.34 3.54
C ASP A 125 -12.44 -36.69 4.78
N PHE A 126 -12.89 -37.51 5.72
CA PHE A 126 -13.60 -37.04 6.91
C PHE A 126 -12.83 -35.97 7.70
N VAL A 127 -11.52 -36.13 7.87
CA VAL A 127 -10.67 -35.18 8.61
C VAL A 127 -10.64 -33.83 7.90
N SER A 128 -10.44 -33.83 6.60
CA SER A 128 -10.43 -32.63 5.74
C SER A 128 -11.80 -31.95 5.72
N GLN A 129 -12.89 -32.70 5.77
CA GLN A 129 -14.24 -32.12 5.90
C GLN A 129 -14.43 -31.39 7.22
N GLN A 130 -14.00 -31.97 8.35
CA GLN A 130 -14.06 -31.30 9.66
C GLN A 130 -13.23 -30.02 9.62
N LYS A 131 -12.00 -30.11 9.11
CA LYS A 131 -11.12 -28.94 8.98
C LYS A 131 -11.74 -27.82 8.13
N PHE A 132 -12.38 -28.17 7.01
CA PHE A 132 -13.03 -27.19 6.15
C PHE A 132 -14.17 -26.44 6.86
N LYS A 133 -14.93 -27.15 7.71
CA LYS A 133 -16.03 -26.58 8.52
C LYS A 133 -15.51 -25.67 9.63
N GLU A 134 -14.37 -26.02 10.25
CA GLU A 134 -13.74 -25.22 11.30
C GLU A 134 -13.16 -23.89 10.80
N ILE A 135 -12.78 -23.80 9.53
CA ILE A 135 -12.28 -22.55 8.95
C ILE A 135 -13.41 -21.50 8.97
N PRO A 136 -13.26 -20.37 9.68
CA PRO A 136 -14.30 -19.35 9.77
C PRO A 136 -14.46 -18.58 8.45
N ASN A 137 -15.62 -17.97 8.26
CA ASN A 137 -15.83 -16.98 7.21
C ASN A 137 -15.59 -15.57 7.78
N LEU A 138 -14.36 -15.10 7.68
CA LEU A 138 -13.91 -13.78 8.18
C LEU A 138 -13.96 -12.69 7.12
N SER A 139 -14.08 -13.09 5.85
CA SER A 139 -14.03 -12.17 4.73
C SER A 139 -15.19 -11.18 4.74
N LYS A 140 -14.83 -9.90 4.76
CA LYS A 140 -15.73 -8.75 4.69
C LYS A 140 -15.90 -8.28 3.26
N PHE A 141 -15.84 -9.20 2.29
CA PHE A 141 -15.90 -8.92 0.84
C PHE A 141 -16.77 -7.71 0.53
N ASN A 142 -16.13 -6.61 0.18
CA ASN A 142 -16.76 -5.32 0.00
C ASN A 142 -15.80 -4.41 -0.74
N TYR A 143 -15.83 -4.48 -2.06
CA TYR A 143 -14.84 -3.75 -2.84
C TYR A 143 -15.07 -2.25 -2.83
N LEU A 144 -16.31 -1.75 -2.70
CA LEU A 144 -16.62 -0.32 -2.77
C LEU A 144 -17.99 0.13 -2.14
N ASN A 145 -18.66 -0.65 -1.29
CA ASN A 145 -20.05 -0.37 -0.78
C ASN A 145 -20.21 1.09 -0.32
N THR A 146 -21.21 1.86 -0.77
CA THR A 146 -22.61 1.60 -1.20
C THR A 146 -23.00 2.54 -2.36
N ASP A 147 -24.04 2.34 -3.19
CA ASP A 147 -24.87 1.17 -3.53
C ASP A 147 -25.31 1.33 -5.00
N ASN A 148 -24.72 0.49 -5.85
CA ASN A 148 -24.99 0.16 -7.26
C ASN A 148 -24.85 1.26 -8.37
N GLU A 149 -24.41 0.93 -9.60
CA GLU A 149 -24.09 -0.38 -10.19
C GLU A 149 -22.59 -0.61 -10.45
N GLN A 150 -22.04 -1.48 -9.59
CA GLN A 150 -20.93 -2.41 -9.78
C GLN A 150 -19.53 -1.81 -10.00
N GLN A 151 -18.97 -1.32 -8.89
CA GLN A 151 -17.52 -1.13 -8.71
C GLN A 151 -16.89 -0.14 -9.70
N LYS A 152 -17.61 0.93 -9.99
CA LYS A 152 -17.16 2.00 -10.85
C LYS A 152 -16.41 3.05 -10.06
N LEU A 153 -15.32 3.52 -10.64
CA LEU A 153 -14.60 4.69 -10.20
C LEU A 153 -14.67 5.74 -11.31
N PHE A 154 -14.87 6.98 -10.92
CA PHE A 154 -14.84 8.11 -11.84
C PHE A 154 -13.47 8.76 -11.74
N LYS A 155 -12.81 8.93 -12.89
CA LYS A 155 -11.51 9.56 -13.01
C LYS A 155 -11.69 10.97 -13.53
N PHE A 156 -11.02 11.93 -12.89
CA PHE A 156 -10.94 13.33 -13.30
C PHE A 156 -9.49 13.75 -13.47
N ASP A 157 -9.26 14.76 -14.30
CA ASP A 157 -7.97 15.42 -14.43
C ASP A 157 -7.64 16.25 -13.18
N THR A 158 -6.46 16.86 -13.11
CA THR A 158 -6.03 17.67 -11.97
C THR A 158 -6.79 19.00 -11.85
N ASN A 159 -7.51 19.41 -12.88
CA ASN A 159 -8.38 20.59 -12.87
C ASN A 159 -9.82 20.22 -12.45
N GLY A 160 -10.10 18.93 -12.21
CA GLY A 160 -11.40 18.41 -11.82
C GLY A 160 -12.39 18.17 -12.98
N THR A 161 -11.89 18.18 -14.22
CA THR A 161 -12.69 17.82 -15.41
C THR A 161 -12.88 16.31 -15.47
N PHE A 162 -14.11 15.85 -15.70
CA PHE A 162 -14.39 14.42 -15.87
C PHE A 162 -13.66 13.87 -17.10
N GLU A 163 -12.91 12.78 -16.90
CA GLU A 163 -12.24 12.10 -18.01
C GLU A 163 -12.97 10.82 -18.42
N LYS A 164 -13.18 9.92 -17.47
CA LYS A 164 -13.77 8.60 -17.76
C LYS A 164 -14.30 7.87 -16.54
N GLU A 165 -15.21 6.94 -16.83
CA GLU A 165 -15.65 5.90 -15.92
C GLU A 165 -14.77 4.66 -16.07
N LEU A 166 -14.37 4.05 -14.94
CA LEU A 166 -13.50 2.89 -14.87
C LEU A 166 -14.14 1.81 -14.01
N SER A 167 -14.08 0.55 -14.43
CA SER A 167 -14.29 -0.58 -13.53
C SER A 167 -13.02 -0.85 -12.73
N LEU A 168 -13.14 -1.51 -11.57
CA LEU A 168 -11.98 -2.01 -10.84
C LEU A 168 -11.13 -2.95 -11.70
N ASN A 169 -11.74 -3.84 -12.48
CA ASN A 169 -11.00 -4.72 -13.40
C ASN A 169 -10.12 -3.92 -14.38
N ASN A 170 -10.63 -2.82 -14.93
CA ASN A 170 -9.86 -1.96 -15.82
C ASN A 170 -8.70 -1.25 -15.11
N LEU A 171 -8.80 -1.00 -13.80
CA LEU A 171 -7.70 -0.43 -13.02
C LEU A 171 -6.55 -1.43 -12.86
N PHE A 172 -6.85 -2.73 -12.80
CA PHE A 172 -5.88 -3.81 -12.56
C PHE A 172 -5.60 -4.68 -13.82
N SER A 173 -5.95 -4.21 -15.02
CA SER A 173 -5.83 -5.00 -16.26
C SER A 173 -4.40 -5.44 -16.57
N ASP A 174 -3.42 -4.66 -16.11
CA ASP A 174 -1.99 -4.95 -16.28
C ASP A 174 -1.39 -5.71 -15.08
N GLY A 175 -2.25 -6.28 -14.22
CA GLY A 175 -1.87 -6.87 -12.94
C GLY A 175 -1.87 -5.86 -11.79
N ILE A 176 -1.44 -6.32 -10.61
CA ILE A 176 -1.47 -5.52 -9.37
C ILE A 176 -0.21 -4.66 -9.26
N LYS A 177 -0.34 -3.33 -9.41
CA LYS A 177 0.74 -2.38 -9.16
C LYS A 177 0.56 -1.73 -7.77
N GLY A 178 1.68 -1.39 -7.11
CA GLY A 178 1.66 -0.88 -5.72
C GLY A 178 0.82 0.38 -5.52
N TYR A 179 0.80 1.30 -6.50
CA TYR A 179 0.02 2.55 -6.40
C TYR A 179 -1.49 2.31 -6.49
N GLU A 180 -1.94 1.31 -7.24
CA GLU A 180 -3.38 1.00 -7.45
C GLU A 180 -3.99 0.45 -6.17
N ILE A 181 -3.25 -0.40 -5.44
CA ILE A 181 -3.66 -0.89 -4.11
C ILE A 181 -3.89 0.29 -3.16
N GLY A 182 -2.91 1.19 -3.07
CA GLY A 182 -3.00 2.38 -2.20
C GLY A 182 -4.20 3.25 -2.57
N LEU A 183 -4.45 3.43 -3.86
CA LEU A 183 -5.59 4.18 -4.36
C LEU A 183 -6.93 3.55 -3.94
N ILE A 184 -7.11 2.23 -4.12
CA ILE A 184 -8.35 1.54 -3.73
C ILE A 184 -8.59 1.63 -2.22
N LYS A 185 -7.55 1.41 -1.42
CA LYS A 185 -7.62 1.56 0.04
C LYS A 185 -8.11 2.95 0.42
N ALA A 186 -7.50 3.99 -0.16
CA ALA A 186 -7.87 5.37 0.10
C ALA A 186 -9.32 5.68 -0.32
N ILE A 187 -9.76 5.24 -1.50
CA ILE A 187 -11.14 5.49 -1.96
C ILE A 187 -12.18 4.79 -1.07
N ARG A 188 -11.87 3.60 -0.55
CA ARG A 188 -12.78 2.89 0.34
C ARG A 188 -12.91 3.60 1.68
N GLU A 189 -11.78 4.02 2.26
CA GLU A 189 -11.71 4.63 3.60
C GLU A 189 -12.22 6.07 3.63
N ASN A 190 -12.33 6.74 2.48
CA ASN A 190 -12.79 8.12 2.38
C ASN A 190 -14.14 8.21 1.66
N THR A 191 -14.96 9.19 2.05
CA THR A 191 -16.26 9.48 1.43
C THR A 191 -16.16 10.46 0.27
N LEU A 192 -15.10 11.26 0.26
CA LEU A 192 -14.79 12.29 -0.72
C LEU A 192 -13.78 11.78 -1.78
N PRO A 193 -13.68 12.44 -2.95
CA PRO A 193 -12.68 12.10 -3.96
C PRO A 193 -11.25 12.11 -3.42
N VAL A 194 -10.38 11.27 -3.99
CA VAL A 194 -8.98 11.11 -3.58
C VAL A 194 -8.07 11.53 -4.73
N TYR A 195 -7.09 12.37 -4.42
CA TYR A 195 -6.04 12.75 -5.37
C TYR A 195 -4.90 11.72 -5.37
N SER A 196 -4.41 11.35 -6.55
CA SER A 196 -3.20 10.55 -6.76
C SER A 196 -2.42 11.15 -7.94
N ARG A 197 -2.11 10.40 -9.00
CA ARG A 197 -1.72 11.03 -10.29
C ARG A 197 -2.90 11.71 -11.00
N TRP A 198 -4.11 11.36 -10.57
CA TRP A 198 -5.41 11.80 -11.07
C TRP A 198 -6.36 11.85 -9.89
N ILE A 199 -7.55 12.37 -10.10
CA ILE A 199 -8.58 12.39 -9.07
C ILE A 199 -9.53 11.23 -9.29
N TYR A 200 -9.83 10.48 -8.23
CA TYR A 200 -10.73 9.35 -8.29
C TYR A 200 -11.87 9.48 -7.29
N SER A 201 -13.07 9.05 -7.67
CA SER A 201 -14.21 9.04 -6.76
C SER A 201 -15.14 7.84 -6.96
N LYS A 202 -15.89 7.50 -5.90
CA LYS A 202 -17.02 6.55 -5.91
C LYS A 202 -18.27 7.15 -6.55
N LYS A 203 -18.37 8.47 -6.63
CA LYS A 203 -19.54 9.18 -7.19
C LYS A 203 -19.14 9.95 -8.44
N ARG A 204 -20.05 10.02 -9.40
CA ARG A 204 -19.89 10.88 -10.57
C ARG A 204 -20.14 12.33 -10.16
N PHE A 205 -19.26 13.21 -10.61
CA PHE A 205 -19.44 14.66 -10.57
C PHE A 205 -19.44 15.15 -12.02
N ASP A 206 -20.32 16.06 -12.36
CA ASP A 206 -20.31 16.63 -13.73
C ASP A 206 -19.14 17.60 -13.92
N ASN A 207 -18.78 18.31 -12.85
CA ASN A 207 -17.54 19.06 -12.74
C ASN A 207 -17.10 19.07 -11.28
N LEU A 208 -15.85 18.71 -11.00
CA LEU A 208 -15.30 18.71 -9.65
C LEU A 208 -14.48 19.99 -9.45
N TYR A 209 -14.77 20.78 -8.43
CA TYR A 209 -13.95 21.96 -8.15
C TYR A 209 -12.71 21.63 -7.34
N VAL A 210 -11.55 22.01 -7.86
CA VAL A 210 -10.23 21.83 -7.25
C VAL A 210 -9.47 23.14 -7.37
N SER A 211 -8.93 23.63 -6.25
CA SER A 211 -8.09 24.81 -6.26
C SER A 211 -6.71 24.47 -6.85
N ASP A 212 -6.27 25.25 -7.83
CA ASP A 212 -4.90 25.21 -8.37
C ASP A 212 -3.90 25.94 -7.46
N LYS A 213 -4.39 26.64 -6.43
CA LYS A 213 -3.60 27.43 -5.48
C LYS A 213 -3.12 26.61 -4.27
N ILE A 214 -3.69 25.42 -4.02
CA ILE A 214 -3.25 24.52 -2.95
C ILE A 214 -2.12 23.62 -3.47
N PRO A 215 -0.91 23.69 -2.92
CA PRO A 215 0.25 22.96 -3.44
C PRO A 215 0.24 21.46 -3.07
N PHE A 216 0.79 20.61 -3.95
CA PHE A 216 1.18 19.20 -3.68
C PHE A 216 0.13 18.25 -3.11
N ALA A 217 -1.07 18.21 -3.69
CA ALA A 217 -1.99 17.13 -3.40
C ALA A 217 -1.34 15.79 -3.80
N GLU A 218 -0.97 14.95 -2.83
CA GLU A 218 -0.68 13.54 -3.08
C GLU A 218 -1.36 12.74 -1.97
N PHE A 219 -2.43 12.02 -2.35
CA PHE A 219 -3.20 11.11 -1.52
C PHE A 219 -3.98 11.70 -0.35
N ASP A 220 -4.49 12.93 -0.46
CA ASP A 220 -5.35 13.52 0.56
C ASP A 220 -6.58 14.14 -0.08
N ILE A 221 -7.70 13.96 0.60
CA ILE A 221 -9.07 14.18 0.13
C ILE A 221 -9.30 15.51 -0.58
N ILE A 222 -10.18 15.50 -1.59
CA ILE A 222 -10.68 16.69 -2.26
C ILE A 222 -12.09 17.01 -1.78
N ASP A 223 -12.22 18.07 -1.01
CA ASP A 223 -13.51 18.64 -0.60
C ASP A 223 -13.80 19.93 -1.40
N GLN A 224 -14.88 19.93 -2.19
CA GLN A 224 -15.19 21.08 -3.05
C GLN A 224 -15.53 22.34 -2.26
N GLU A 225 -16.21 22.20 -1.12
CA GLU A 225 -16.60 23.33 -0.29
C GLU A 225 -15.37 23.98 0.33
N PHE A 226 -14.47 23.17 0.88
CA PHE A 226 -13.18 23.62 1.37
C PHE A 226 -12.38 24.36 0.29
N ASN A 227 -12.23 23.79 -0.91
CA ASN A 227 -11.48 24.41 -2.00
C ASN A 227 -12.05 25.78 -2.39
N ARG A 228 -13.38 25.89 -2.52
CA ARG A 228 -14.04 27.17 -2.84
C ARG A 228 -13.86 28.22 -1.75
N ASN A 229 -13.93 27.80 -0.49
CA ASN A 229 -13.75 28.69 0.65
C ASN A 229 -12.28 29.14 0.77
N PHE A 230 -11.33 28.23 0.54
CA PHE A 230 -9.90 28.53 0.48
C PHE A 230 -9.60 29.59 -0.58
N ASP A 231 -10.11 29.43 -1.81
CA ASP A 231 -9.83 30.38 -2.89
C ASP A 231 -10.35 31.79 -2.60
N LYS A 232 -11.54 31.89 -1.99
CA LYS A 232 -12.08 33.18 -1.52
C LYS A 232 -11.19 33.82 -0.46
N GLN A 233 -10.66 33.04 0.48
CA GLN A 233 -9.72 33.56 1.49
C GLN A 233 -8.40 33.98 0.85
N PHE A 234 -7.87 33.16 -0.06
CA PHE A 234 -6.63 33.41 -0.78
C PHE A 234 -6.63 34.73 -1.56
N GLU A 235 -7.75 35.07 -2.21
CA GLU A 235 -7.88 36.30 -3.00
C GLU A 235 -8.05 37.56 -2.15
N ASN A 236 -8.60 37.44 -0.94
CA ASN A 236 -9.02 38.58 -0.13
C ASN A 236 -8.19 38.82 1.14
N GLN A 237 -7.32 37.88 1.53
CA GLN A 237 -6.61 37.92 2.81
C GLN A 237 -5.12 37.62 2.65
N GLU A 238 -4.29 38.49 3.21
CA GLU A 238 -2.84 38.28 3.25
C GLU A 238 -2.45 37.17 4.23
N LYS A 239 -3.19 37.02 5.32
CA LYS A 239 -2.97 36.04 6.37
C LYS A 239 -4.26 35.34 6.79
N PHE A 240 -4.29 34.02 6.75
CA PHE A 240 -5.43 33.22 7.21
C PHE A 240 -5.05 31.76 7.49
N LYS A 241 -5.97 31.04 8.12
CA LYS A 241 -5.94 29.60 8.33
C LYS A 241 -7.24 28.98 7.82
N SER A 242 -7.13 27.90 7.05
CA SER A 242 -8.25 27.10 6.57
C SER A 242 -8.08 25.65 7.03
N GLU A 243 -9.16 25.03 7.49
CA GLU A 243 -9.16 23.64 7.98
C GLU A 243 -10.19 22.82 7.19
N CYS A 244 -9.79 21.62 6.77
CA CYS A 244 -10.66 20.64 6.12
C CYS A 244 -10.92 19.48 7.09
N VAL A 245 -12.16 19.33 7.54
CA VAL A 245 -12.60 18.26 8.43
C VAL A 245 -13.48 17.29 7.65
N VAL A 246 -13.14 16.01 7.66
CA VAL A 246 -13.86 14.97 6.92
C VAL A 246 -14.25 13.86 7.87
N ASN A 247 -15.55 13.56 7.94
CA ASN A 247 -16.12 12.58 8.87
C ASN A 247 -15.70 12.82 10.33
N GLY A 248 -15.61 14.09 10.75
CA GLY A 248 -15.22 14.49 12.12
C GLY A 248 -13.72 14.47 12.40
N ILE A 249 -12.88 14.19 11.40
CA ILE A 249 -11.42 14.10 11.54
C ILE A 249 -10.79 15.26 10.75
N LEU A 250 -9.88 16.00 11.38
CA LEU A 250 -9.09 17.03 10.71
C LEU A 250 -8.15 16.36 9.69
N ARG A 251 -8.26 16.71 8.41
CA ARG A 251 -7.49 16.09 7.32
C ARG A 251 -6.50 17.02 6.65
N LEU A 252 -6.79 18.31 6.64
CA LEU A 252 -5.92 19.33 6.05
C LEU A 252 -5.99 20.63 6.83
N VAL A 253 -4.85 21.27 7.00
CA VAL A 253 -4.72 22.64 7.46
C VAL A 253 -3.85 23.38 6.45
N VAL A 254 -4.35 24.51 5.96
CA VAL A 254 -3.56 25.44 5.15
C VAL A 254 -3.46 26.75 5.91
N GLU A 255 -2.24 27.17 6.19
CA GLU A 255 -1.95 28.48 6.77
C GLU A 255 -1.22 29.31 5.72
N LYS A 256 -1.73 30.51 5.45
CA LYS A 256 -1.07 31.50 4.60
C LYS A 256 -0.63 32.67 5.46
N ASP A 257 0.60 33.09 5.27
CA ASP A 257 1.13 34.35 5.78
C ASP A 257 1.91 35.03 4.65
N ASN A 258 1.30 36.05 4.05
CA ASN A 258 1.84 36.76 2.89
C ASN A 258 2.14 35.82 1.71
N ASP A 259 3.41 35.66 1.34
CA ASP A 259 3.88 34.82 0.25
C ASP A 259 4.23 33.38 0.68
N ILE A 260 4.14 33.10 1.97
CA ILE A 260 4.41 31.78 2.57
C ILE A 260 3.08 31.05 2.77
N MET A 261 3.06 29.78 2.36
CA MET A 261 1.98 28.84 2.70
C MET A 261 2.55 27.60 3.35
N GLU A 262 1.90 27.18 4.44
CA GLU A 262 2.16 25.93 5.15
C GLU A 262 0.96 25.01 5.00
N LEU A 263 1.23 23.75 4.65
CA LEU A 263 0.25 22.71 4.44
C LEU A 263 0.54 21.58 5.42
N LEU A 264 -0.38 21.28 6.32
CA LEU A 264 -0.31 20.14 7.22
C LEU A 264 -1.46 19.18 6.93
N SER A 265 -1.16 17.93 6.63
CA SER A 265 -2.15 16.88 6.36
C SER A 265 -2.11 15.79 7.42
N PHE A 266 -3.21 15.06 7.54
CA PHE A 266 -3.40 14.01 8.53
C PHE A 266 -4.01 12.75 7.91
N TYR A 267 -3.62 11.60 8.46
CA TYR A 267 -4.21 10.31 8.15
C TYR A 267 -5.68 10.22 8.63
N PRO A 268 -6.48 9.28 8.12
CA PRO A 268 -7.79 8.96 8.69
C PRO A 268 -7.73 8.58 10.18
N SER A 269 -6.59 8.09 10.68
CA SER A 269 -6.36 7.86 12.12
C SER A 269 -6.20 9.14 12.95
N GLY A 270 -6.01 10.30 12.31
CA GLY A 270 -5.72 11.58 12.95
C GLY A 270 -4.23 11.83 13.19
N ASN A 271 -3.36 10.87 12.90
CA ASN A 271 -1.91 11.06 12.97
C ASN A 271 -1.41 11.99 11.85
N LYS A 272 -0.35 12.77 12.12
CA LYS A 272 0.29 13.62 11.11
C LYS A 272 0.73 12.78 9.93
N LYS A 273 0.52 13.29 8.72
CA LYS A 273 0.85 12.60 7.47
C LYS A 273 1.92 13.34 6.68
N SER A 274 1.73 14.62 6.41
CA SER A 274 2.73 15.43 5.72
C SER A 274 2.65 16.89 6.11
N PHE A 275 3.80 17.56 6.01
CA PHE A 275 3.95 18.98 6.22
C PHE A 275 4.77 19.50 5.06
N LYS A 276 4.30 20.54 4.38
CA LYS A 276 5.00 21.16 3.27
C LYS A 276 4.89 22.66 3.39
N LYS A 277 5.98 23.36 3.09
CA LYS A 277 6.02 24.81 3.06
C LYS A 277 6.39 25.29 1.67
N THR A 278 5.73 26.35 1.24
CA THR A 278 5.99 27.01 -0.04
C THR A 278 6.15 28.51 0.14
N LYS A 279 6.94 29.11 -0.74
CA LYS A 279 7.10 30.56 -0.86
C LYS A 279 6.92 30.94 -2.32
N ASN A 280 5.97 31.82 -2.63
CA ASN A 280 5.59 32.17 -4.01
C ASN A 280 5.28 30.92 -4.87
N GLY A 281 4.55 29.96 -4.29
CA GLY A 281 4.17 28.71 -4.95
C GLY A 281 5.29 27.69 -5.15
N LYS A 282 6.52 27.98 -4.71
CA LYS A 282 7.66 27.06 -4.82
C LYS A 282 7.99 26.43 -3.47
N PRO A 283 8.38 25.14 -3.42
CA PRO A 283 8.87 24.49 -2.21
C PRO A 283 9.92 25.32 -1.49
N PHE A 284 9.78 25.46 -0.17
CA PHE A 284 10.60 26.36 0.64
C PHE A 284 10.87 25.76 2.01
N GLU A 285 12.14 25.80 2.43
CA GLU A 285 12.61 25.51 3.79
C GLU A 285 12.47 24.05 4.23
N LEU A 286 11.25 23.54 4.40
CA LEU A 286 11.00 22.24 5.01
C LEU A 286 9.82 21.51 4.36
N ALA A 287 10.02 20.22 4.10
CA ALA A 287 8.94 19.26 3.87
C ALA A 287 9.19 17.99 4.69
N CYS A 288 8.15 17.48 5.33
CA CYS A 288 8.18 16.25 6.12
C CYS A 288 7.02 15.34 5.73
N GLU A 289 7.25 14.04 5.78
CA GLU A 289 6.23 13.01 5.71
C GLU A 289 6.43 12.05 6.88
N TRP A 290 5.33 11.50 7.36
CA TRP A 290 5.30 10.56 8.48
C TRP A 290 4.64 9.26 8.03
N TYR A 291 5.05 8.15 8.64
CA TYR A 291 4.28 6.92 8.66
C TYR A 291 3.04 7.09 9.56
N GLU A 292 2.02 6.25 9.35
CA GLU A 292 0.81 6.29 10.17
C GLU A 292 1.07 5.96 11.64
N ASN A 293 2.18 5.27 11.96
CA ASN A 293 2.61 5.04 13.34
C ASN A 293 3.23 6.28 14.04
N GLY A 294 3.39 7.39 13.32
CA GLY A 294 3.92 8.65 13.83
C GLY A 294 5.43 8.84 13.63
N ASN A 295 6.18 7.82 13.19
CA ASN A 295 7.59 7.98 12.84
C ASN A 295 7.73 8.78 11.54
N LEU A 296 8.80 9.56 11.39
CA LEU A 296 9.12 10.21 10.13
C LEU A 296 9.36 9.14 9.05
N SER A 297 8.88 9.39 7.83
CA SER A 297 9.18 8.60 6.64
C SER A 297 10.09 9.36 5.68
N VAL A 298 9.91 10.68 5.60
CA VAL A 298 10.74 11.58 4.79
C VAL A 298 10.94 12.90 5.53
N LYS A 299 12.13 13.47 5.43
CA LYS A 299 12.43 14.86 5.76
C LYS A 299 13.25 15.46 4.62
N GLU A 300 12.82 16.61 4.12
CA GLU A 300 13.50 17.41 3.10
C GLU A 300 13.75 18.81 3.62
N ASP A 301 15.00 19.23 3.64
CA ASP A 301 15.41 20.62 3.89
C ASP A 301 15.71 21.25 2.52
N LEU A 302 15.05 22.38 2.21
CA LEU A 302 14.97 22.95 0.87
C LEU A 302 15.45 24.41 0.84
N GLN A 303 16.42 24.69 -0.03
CA GLN A 303 16.92 26.05 -0.29
C GLN A 303 16.84 26.36 -1.80
N ASP A 304 16.34 27.54 -2.13
CA ASP A 304 16.25 28.08 -3.49
C ASP A 304 15.54 27.18 -4.52
N GLY A 305 14.46 26.50 -4.11
CA GLY A 305 13.59 25.73 -5.01
C GLY A 305 14.24 24.46 -5.58
N TYR A 306 14.53 23.47 -4.72
CA TYR A 306 15.22 22.21 -5.01
C TYR A 306 16.65 22.33 -5.61
N LYS A 307 17.19 23.55 -5.77
CA LYS A 307 18.58 23.75 -6.20
C LYS A 307 19.56 23.20 -5.18
N ASN A 308 19.31 23.55 -3.92
CA ASN A 308 20.05 23.07 -2.76
C ASN A 308 19.07 22.31 -1.86
N TYR A 309 19.37 21.05 -1.56
CA TYR A 309 18.48 20.24 -0.74
C TYR A 309 19.23 19.18 0.05
N ALA A 310 18.67 18.80 1.19
CA ALA A 310 18.97 17.55 1.86
C ALA A 310 17.67 16.75 1.97
N ARG A 311 17.71 15.45 1.71
CA ARG A 311 16.60 14.53 1.90
C ARG A 311 17.07 13.34 2.70
N THR A 312 16.35 13.07 3.78
CA THR A 312 16.46 11.82 4.53
C THR A 312 15.15 11.05 4.39
N THR A 313 15.23 9.78 4.06
CA THR A 313 14.12 8.83 4.19
C THR A 313 14.43 7.87 5.32
N TYR A 314 13.38 7.34 5.94
CA TYR A 314 13.46 6.49 7.11
C TYR A 314 12.72 5.18 6.86
N PHE A 315 13.08 4.14 7.60
CA PHE A 315 12.27 2.94 7.75
C PHE A 315 11.14 3.19 8.76
N GLU A 316 10.11 2.35 8.73
CA GLU A 316 8.95 2.48 9.62
C GLU A 316 9.31 2.31 11.10
N ASN A 317 10.44 1.66 11.41
CA ASN A 317 11.01 1.56 12.76
C ASN A 317 11.74 2.84 13.23
N GLY A 318 11.86 3.85 12.38
CA GLY A 318 12.51 5.14 12.67
C GLY A 318 13.99 5.22 12.30
N ASN A 319 14.63 4.12 11.89
CA ASN A 319 16.02 4.14 11.43
C ASN A 319 16.14 4.85 10.08
N ASP A 320 17.29 5.48 9.81
CA ASP A 320 17.57 6.05 8.49
C ASP A 320 17.53 4.95 7.43
N HIS A 321 16.97 5.28 6.26
CA HIS A 321 17.01 4.43 5.08
C HIS A 321 17.95 5.02 4.04
N ILE A 322 17.71 6.25 3.58
CA ILE A 322 18.56 6.94 2.59
C ILE A 322 18.78 8.37 3.03
N ARG A 323 20.01 8.86 2.92
CA ARG A 323 20.35 10.28 3.03
C ARG A 323 21.00 10.70 1.73
N ILE A 324 20.45 11.74 1.12
CA ILE A 324 20.97 12.32 -0.10
C ILE A 324 20.95 13.82 0.08
N SER A 325 22.02 14.49 -0.36
CA SER A 325 22.00 15.95 -0.45
C SER A 325 22.61 16.42 -1.74
N ARG A 326 22.25 17.63 -2.12
CA ARG A 326 22.91 18.40 -3.15
C ARG A 326 23.07 19.83 -2.65
N TYR A 327 24.30 20.24 -2.39
CA TYR A 327 24.64 21.62 -2.06
C TYR A 327 25.74 22.08 -2.98
N ASP A 328 25.51 23.20 -3.68
CA ASP A 328 26.49 23.83 -4.59
C ASP A 328 27.04 22.85 -5.64
N GLY A 329 26.18 21.95 -6.12
CA GLY A 329 26.53 20.93 -7.11
C GLY A 329 27.16 19.66 -6.55
N LYS A 330 27.65 19.66 -5.31
CA LYS A 330 28.20 18.47 -4.63
C LYS A 330 27.07 17.57 -4.14
N LYS A 331 27.18 16.28 -4.41
CA LYS A 331 26.18 15.28 -4.03
C LYS A 331 26.73 14.39 -2.92
N THR A 332 25.89 14.09 -1.93
CA THR A 332 26.15 13.01 -0.97
C THR A 332 25.09 11.94 -1.11
N TYR A 333 25.45 10.69 -0.85
CA TYR A 333 24.50 9.58 -0.84
C TYR A 333 24.96 8.53 0.15
N ASP A 334 24.09 8.21 1.11
CA ASP A 334 24.27 7.13 2.05
C ASP A 334 22.97 6.31 2.11
N ARG A 335 23.10 5.00 2.27
CA ARG A 335 21.98 4.07 2.46
C ARG A 335 22.28 3.11 3.60
N TRP A 336 21.26 2.75 4.36
CA TRP A 336 21.34 1.82 5.48
C TRP A 336 20.38 0.65 5.31
N PHE A 337 20.74 -0.47 5.91
CA PHE A 337 19.82 -1.56 6.19
C PHE A 337 18.85 -1.15 7.30
N GLU A 338 17.71 -1.84 7.37
CA GLU A 338 16.70 -1.62 8.42
C GLU A 338 17.25 -1.81 9.84
N SER A 339 18.33 -2.59 9.98
CA SER A 339 19.10 -2.78 11.23
C SER A 339 19.88 -1.54 11.69
N GLY A 340 19.93 -0.47 10.88
CA GLY A 340 20.71 0.74 11.13
C GLY A 340 22.18 0.62 10.69
N LYS A 341 22.60 -0.52 10.14
CA LYS A 341 23.94 -0.71 9.59
C LYS A 341 24.04 -0.11 8.20
N ARG A 342 25.16 0.53 7.89
CA ARG A 342 25.41 1.15 6.58
C ARG A 342 25.43 0.08 5.50
N GLU A 343 24.70 0.31 4.42
CA GLU A 343 24.66 -0.55 3.24
C GLU A 343 25.46 0.07 2.09
N VAL A 344 25.34 1.39 1.88
CA VAL A 344 26.02 2.11 0.81
C VAL A 344 26.51 3.46 1.32
N GLU A 345 27.69 3.87 0.87
CA GLU A 345 28.12 5.27 0.92
C GLU A 345 28.70 5.68 -0.43
N PHE A 346 28.50 6.95 -0.77
CA PHE A 346 29.14 7.60 -1.89
C PHE A 346 30.28 8.46 -1.37
N ILE A 347 31.47 8.23 -1.90
CA ILE A 347 32.63 9.07 -1.65
C ILE A 347 33.05 9.70 -2.98
N GLU A 348 33.17 11.03 -2.99
CA GLU A 348 33.66 11.78 -4.14
C GLU A 348 35.02 11.20 -4.59
N ASP A 349 35.24 11.08 -5.90
CA ASP A 349 36.41 10.45 -6.54
C ASP A 349 36.60 8.92 -6.38
N ILE A 350 35.87 8.27 -5.45
CA ILE A 350 35.92 6.80 -5.28
C ILE A 350 34.69 6.11 -5.87
N GLY A 351 33.51 6.74 -5.80
CA GLY A 351 32.24 6.13 -6.21
C GLY A 351 31.48 5.49 -5.05
N TYR A 352 30.65 4.50 -5.35
CA TYR A 352 29.77 3.84 -4.38
C TYR A 352 30.44 2.63 -3.73
N ILE A 353 30.55 2.65 -2.42
CA ILE A 353 31.04 1.52 -1.61
C ILE A 353 29.83 0.80 -1.01
N TYR A 354 29.80 -0.52 -1.18
CA TYR A 354 28.73 -1.39 -0.68
C TYR A 354 29.23 -2.26 0.46
N TYR A 355 28.41 -2.40 1.50
CA TYR A 355 28.68 -3.18 2.70
C TYR A 355 27.66 -4.31 2.89
N ASN A 356 28.03 -5.38 3.57
CA ASN A 356 27.09 -6.39 4.04
C ASN A 356 26.50 -5.99 5.41
N GLU A 357 25.50 -6.72 5.91
CA GLU A 357 24.97 -6.51 7.26
C GLU A 357 25.99 -6.82 8.37
N GLY A 358 27.15 -7.41 8.06
CA GLY A 358 28.28 -7.53 8.98
C GLY A 358 29.10 -6.24 9.12
N GLY A 359 28.90 -5.26 8.22
CA GLY A 359 29.72 -4.05 8.11
C GLY A 359 30.98 -4.23 7.25
N GLU A 360 31.13 -5.36 6.58
CA GLU A 360 32.28 -5.64 5.71
C GLU A 360 32.02 -5.11 4.30
N LYS A 361 33.04 -4.48 3.72
CA LYS A 361 32.99 -3.99 2.34
C LYS A 361 32.90 -5.15 1.35
N ILE A 362 31.84 -5.16 0.54
CA ILE A 362 31.59 -6.18 -0.49
C ILE A 362 32.17 -5.75 -1.84
N ARG A 363 31.95 -4.49 -2.25
CA ARG A 363 32.37 -3.99 -3.58
C ARG A 363 32.47 -2.48 -3.63
N THR A 364 33.17 -1.98 -4.65
CA THR A 364 33.21 -0.56 -5.05
C THR A 364 32.75 -0.45 -6.50
N VAL A 365 31.93 0.55 -6.81
CA VAL A 365 31.48 0.86 -8.17
C VAL A 365 31.75 2.33 -8.45
N ASN A 366 32.59 2.60 -9.45
CA ASN A 366 32.93 3.95 -9.89
C ASN A 366 31.85 4.55 -10.79
#